data_AF-B7PZQ7-F1
#
_entry.id   AF-B7PZQ7-F1
#
_cell.length_a   1.000
_cell.length_b   1.000
_cell.length_c   1.000
_cell.angle_alpha   90.00
_cell.angle_beta   90.00
_cell.angle_gamma   90.00
#
_symmetry.space_group_name_H-M   'P 1'
#
loop_
_entity.id
_entity.type
_entity.pdbx_description
1 polymer ?
#
loop_
_entity_poly.entity_id
_entity_poly.type
_entity_poly.pdbx_seq_one_letter_code
_entity_poly.pdbx_strand_id
1 'polypeptide(L)'
;MPCGTCNKDSFELWRRTTCRHSICNPCLTKSKELAACCQIKTAIRCPGSKFGCSFVTCSNNWGEHYAACNMVPVTCPQSCQYIVPRKDLSWHQSFECPRRPGNLPFSAVVVASEGARPGGGDDSSSQSRRIHSEEDIKRKKTDRSSTPQSCPSAEEKRMVGSWDKPLCDQLGIEESAFLFRLFKERLQELNFDVETIKRDTRVANLEDEMRELLREKEREIEKLHLRVREQDVTIEAMRSELDTCKTLCNEQVSDLRKQLEAVKGSFDTAVDGFRKQLGDRERETRPFMTEMRLFKDYVASMMEVLESTMVRISPEMSLTLPEESTPNTAS
;
A
#
# COMPACT_ATOMS: atom_id res chain seq x y z
N MET A 1 2.65 -20.38 2.66
CA MET A 1 2.00 -19.44 3.60
C MET A 1 0.76 -20.17 4.07
N PRO A 2 0.66 -20.50 5.35
CA PRO A 2 -0.47 -21.25 5.87
C PRO A 2 -1.68 -20.33 6.08
N CYS A 3 -2.87 -20.87 5.89
CA CYS A 3 -4.10 -20.21 6.30
C CYS A 3 -4.13 -20.08 7.83
N GLY A 4 -4.40 -18.89 8.36
CA GLY A 4 -4.46 -18.64 9.80
C GLY A 4 -5.59 -19.39 10.55
N THR A 5 -6.53 -20.01 9.82
CA THR A 5 -7.64 -20.77 10.41
C THR A 5 -7.41 -22.28 10.39
N CYS A 6 -7.02 -22.84 9.24
CA CYS A 6 -6.84 -24.30 9.10
C CYS A 6 -5.38 -24.75 9.10
N ASN A 7 -4.43 -23.80 9.17
CA ASN A 7 -2.98 -24.01 9.12
C ASN A 7 -2.47 -24.81 7.92
N LYS A 8 -3.29 -24.99 6.88
CA LYS A 8 -2.89 -25.63 5.62
C LYS A 8 -2.28 -24.60 4.69
N ASP A 9 -1.20 -24.98 4.01
CA ASP A 9 -0.65 -24.19 2.92
C ASP A 9 -1.64 -24.12 1.76
N SER A 10 -1.90 -22.90 1.30
CA SER A 10 -2.76 -22.62 0.15
C SER A 10 -2.19 -21.43 -0.60
N PHE A 11 -2.35 -21.44 -1.92
CA PHE A 11 -2.00 -20.31 -2.78
C PHE A 11 -3.16 -19.32 -2.94
N GLU A 12 -4.39 -19.74 -2.61
CA GLU A 12 -5.63 -18.97 -2.70
C GLU A 12 -5.94 -18.22 -1.39
N LEU A 13 -4.94 -17.48 -0.90
CA LEU A 13 -5.04 -16.79 0.38
C LEU A 13 -5.53 -15.35 0.20
N TRP A 14 -6.69 -15.07 0.76
CA TRP A 14 -7.21 -13.73 0.96
C TRP A 14 -6.45 -13.05 2.08
N ARG A 15 -6.02 -11.80 1.88
CA ARG A 15 -5.24 -11.06 2.88
C ARG A 15 -6.04 -9.87 3.39
N ARG A 16 -6.13 -9.74 4.72
CA ARG A 16 -6.73 -8.55 5.36
C ARG A 16 -5.80 -7.34 5.20
N THR A 17 -6.38 -6.18 4.91
CA THR A 17 -5.61 -4.95 4.69
C THR A 17 -4.94 -4.42 5.95
N THR A 18 -5.62 -4.52 7.09
CA THR A 18 -5.18 -3.93 8.36
C THR A 18 -4.22 -4.83 9.14
N CYS A 19 -4.59 -6.09 9.39
CA CYS A 19 -3.81 -7.00 10.23
C CYS A 19 -2.95 -8.01 9.46
N ARG A 20 -2.95 -7.96 8.13
CA ARG A 20 -2.16 -8.83 7.22
C ARG A 20 -2.38 -10.34 7.38
N HIS A 21 -3.28 -10.79 8.25
CA HIS A 21 -3.66 -12.20 8.36
C HIS A 21 -4.25 -12.73 7.05
N SER A 22 -3.98 -14.00 6.80
CA SER A 22 -4.35 -14.67 5.56
C SER A 22 -5.30 -15.84 5.80
N ILE A 23 -6.34 -15.94 4.98
CA ILE A 23 -7.39 -16.96 5.10
C ILE A 23 -7.64 -17.59 3.72
N CYS A 24 -7.74 -18.92 3.66
CA CYS A 24 -8.03 -19.61 2.40
C CYS A 24 -9.52 -19.54 2.07
N ASN A 25 -9.84 -19.67 0.78
CA ASN A 25 -11.22 -19.60 0.28
C ASN A 25 -12.19 -20.56 1.02
N PRO A 26 -11.85 -21.84 1.31
CA PRO A 26 -12.73 -22.75 2.07
C PRO A 26 -12.96 -22.36 3.52
N CYS A 27 -11.99 -21.70 4.18
CA CYS A 27 -12.16 -21.20 5.54
C CYS A 27 -12.98 -19.90 5.53
N LEU A 28 -12.82 -19.08 4.49
CA LEU A 28 -13.56 -17.85 4.31
C LEU A 28 -15.06 -18.11 4.06
N THR A 29 -15.42 -19.16 3.29
CA THR A 29 -16.82 -19.58 3.09
C THR A 29 -17.46 -20.13 4.36
N LYS A 30 -16.69 -20.84 5.20
CA LYS A 30 -17.19 -21.47 6.44
C LYS A 30 -17.26 -20.52 7.62
N SER A 31 -16.41 -19.49 7.64
CA SER A 31 -16.39 -18.49 8.71
C SER A 31 -17.57 -17.55 8.55
N LYS A 32 -18.68 -17.84 9.27
CA LYS A 32 -19.85 -16.95 9.33
C LYS A 32 -19.52 -15.55 9.87
N GLU A 33 -18.37 -15.39 10.52
CA GLU A 33 -17.87 -14.09 10.98
C GLU A 33 -16.46 -13.83 10.45
N LEU A 34 -16.33 -12.78 9.63
CA LEU A 34 -15.05 -12.12 9.35
C LEU A 34 -14.50 -11.41 10.62
N ALA A 35 -15.16 -11.48 11.77
CA ALA A 35 -14.87 -10.65 12.95
C ALA A 35 -13.79 -11.20 13.90
N ALA A 36 -13.43 -12.50 13.81
CA ALA A 36 -12.65 -13.15 14.88
C ALA A 36 -11.20 -12.63 15.05
N CYS A 37 -10.61 -11.99 14.03
CA CYS A 37 -9.21 -11.57 14.09
C CYS A 37 -9.01 -10.09 14.47
N CYS A 38 -10.01 -9.24 14.23
CA CYS A 38 -10.01 -7.81 14.58
C CYS A 38 -11.47 -7.40 14.78
N GLN A 39 -11.79 -6.72 15.88
CA GLN A 39 -13.13 -6.20 16.20
C GLN A 39 -13.65 -5.13 15.19
N ILE A 40 -12.90 -4.87 14.11
CA ILE A 40 -13.17 -3.87 13.08
C ILE A 40 -13.54 -4.61 11.80
N LYS A 41 -14.54 -4.12 11.05
CA LYS A 41 -14.84 -4.60 9.68
C LYS A 41 -13.62 -4.37 8.78
N THR A 42 -12.70 -5.34 8.72
CA THR A 42 -11.46 -5.22 7.94
C THR A 42 -11.71 -5.62 6.50
N ALA A 43 -11.31 -4.77 5.55
CA ALA A 43 -11.37 -5.12 4.15
C ALA A 43 -10.38 -6.27 3.81
N ILE A 44 -10.78 -7.14 2.89
CA ILE A 44 -9.97 -8.26 2.37
C ILE A 44 -9.59 -7.99 0.92
N ARG A 45 -8.34 -8.33 0.56
CA ARG A 45 -7.85 -8.27 -0.82
C ARG A 45 -7.93 -9.62 -1.51
N CYS A 46 -8.27 -9.60 -2.78
CA CYS A 46 -8.25 -10.77 -3.65
C CYS A 46 -6.86 -11.44 -3.68
N PRO A 47 -6.76 -12.78 -3.66
CA PRO A 47 -5.49 -13.50 -3.82
C PRO A 47 -4.75 -13.13 -5.12
N GLY A 48 -5.52 -12.75 -6.15
CA GLY A 48 -5.02 -12.25 -7.42
C GLY A 48 -4.31 -10.90 -7.34
N SER A 49 -4.24 -10.24 -6.18
CA SER A 49 -3.51 -8.98 -6.03
C SER A 49 -2.02 -9.12 -6.33
N LYS A 50 -1.45 -10.31 -6.16
CA LYS A 50 -0.07 -10.62 -6.55
C LYS A 50 0.15 -10.57 -8.07
N PHE A 51 -0.92 -10.73 -8.83
CA PHE A 51 -0.91 -10.69 -10.29
C PHE A 51 -1.53 -9.40 -10.83
N GLY A 52 -1.93 -8.44 -9.97
CA GLY A 52 -2.46 -7.14 -10.38
C GLY A 52 -3.96 -6.93 -10.16
N CYS A 53 -4.67 -7.83 -9.47
CA CYS A 53 -6.05 -7.57 -9.08
C CYS A 53 -6.13 -6.47 -8.00
N SER A 54 -6.86 -5.39 -8.27
CA SER A 54 -7.11 -4.30 -7.32
C SER A 54 -8.35 -4.50 -6.44
N PHE A 55 -9.03 -5.64 -6.53
CA PHE A 55 -10.27 -5.88 -5.79
C PHE A 55 -10.05 -5.97 -4.28
N VAL A 56 -10.77 -5.12 -3.56
CA VAL A 56 -10.81 -5.06 -2.10
C VAL A 56 -12.26 -4.94 -1.67
N THR A 57 -12.70 -5.76 -0.72
CA THR A 57 -14.09 -5.70 -0.23
C THR A 57 -14.16 -5.82 1.29
N CYS A 58 -15.17 -5.20 1.88
CA CYS A 58 -15.59 -5.37 3.27
C CYS A 58 -16.92 -6.12 3.41
N SER A 59 -17.51 -6.55 2.29
CA SER A 59 -18.81 -7.25 2.21
C SER A 59 -18.67 -8.70 1.74
N ASN A 60 -19.77 -9.45 1.74
CA ASN A 60 -19.82 -10.87 1.35
C ASN A 60 -19.77 -11.11 -0.18
N ASN A 61 -19.51 -10.08 -1.00
CA ASN A 61 -19.45 -10.20 -2.46
C ASN A 61 -18.12 -10.79 -2.99
N TRP A 62 -17.21 -11.21 -2.10
CA TRP A 62 -15.93 -11.80 -2.49
C TRP A 62 -16.10 -13.11 -3.28
N GLY A 63 -17.19 -13.87 -3.06
CA GLY A 63 -17.47 -15.12 -3.77
C GLY A 63 -17.76 -14.91 -5.26
N GLU A 64 -18.59 -13.93 -5.59
CA GLU A 64 -18.89 -13.53 -6.98
C GLU A 64 -17.62 -13.07 -7.69
N HIS A 65 -16.82 -12.22 -7.02
CA HIS A 65 -15.54 -11.80 -7.55
C HIS A 65 -14.59 -12.99 -7.78
N TYR A 66 -14.47 -13.91 -6.82
CA TYR A 66 -13.59 -15.07 -6.94
C TYR A 66 -13.92 -15.94 -8.16
N ALA A 67 -15.22 -16.13 -8.42
CA ALA A 67 -15.70 -16.86 -9.58
C ALA A 67 -15.35 -16.14 -10.89
N ALA A 68 -15.47 -14.82 -10.96
CA ALA A 68 -15.24 -14.04 -12.18
C ALA A 68 -13.78 -13.56 -12.38
N CYS A 69 -12.94 -13.60 -11.36
CA CYS A 69 -11.63 -12.96 -11.40
C CYS A 69 -10.58 -13.76 -12.18
N ASN A 70 -10.11 -13.17 -13.28
CA ASN A 70 -9.08 -13.75 -14.15
C ASN A 70 -7.65 -13.68 -13.57
N MET A 71 -7.47 -12.99 -12.45
CA MET A 71 -6.15 -12.81 -11.83
C MET A 71 -5.93 -13.75 -10.65
N VAL A 72 -6.92 -14.57 -10.29
CA VAL A 72 -6.80 -15.55 -9.20
C VAL A 72 -5.69 -16.56 -9.54
N PRO A 73 -4.77 -16.85 -8.61
CA PRO A 73 -3.77 -17.89 -8.80
C PRO A 73 -4.43 -19.25 -8.98
N VAL A 74 -4.05 -19.96 -10.03
CA VAL A 74 -4.46 -21.33 -10.30
C VAL A 74 -3.22 -22.21 -10.49
N THR A 75 -3.31 -23.45 -10.03
CA THR A 75 -2.27 -24.46 -10.29
C THR A 75 -2.44 -25.01 -11.69
N CYS A 76 -1.32 -25.30 -12.36
CA CYS A 76 -1.36 -25.96 -13.65
C CYS A 76 -1.98 -27.37 -13.49
N PRO A 77 -3.01 -27.74 -14.29
CA PRO A 77 -3.61 -29.08 -14.28
C PRO A 77 -2.62 -30.22 -14.54
N GLN A 78 -1.51 -29.93 -15.22
CA GLN A 78 -0.45 -30.91 -15.50
C GLN A 78 0.54 -31.06 -14.32
N SER A 79 0.29 -30.40 -13.19
CA SER A 79 1.09 -30.48 -11.96
C SER A 79 2.56 -30.12 -12.18
N CYS A 80 2.85 -29.13 -13.03
CA CYS A 80 4.21 -28.63 -13.27
C CYS A 80 4.76 -27.74 -12.13
N GLN A 81 4.11 -27.73 -10.96
CA GLN A 81 4.44 -26.91 -9.77
C GLN A 81 4.27 -25.38 -9.94
N TYR A 82 4.11 -24.87 -11.17
CA TYR A 82 3.88 -23.44 -11.41
C TYR A 82 2.46 -23.01 -11.00
N ILE A 83 2.39 -21.81 -10.41
CA ILE A 83 1.16 -21.10 -10.09
C ILE A 83 1.08 -19.89 -11.01
N VAL A 84 0.05 -19.83 -11.84
CA VAL A 84 -0.17 -18.78 -12.85
C VAL A 84 -1.50 -18.09 -12.60
N PRO A 85 -1.70 -16.84 -13.03
CA PRO A 85 -3.02 -16.23 -12.98
C PRO A 85 -3.95 -16.94 -13.97
N ARG A 86 -5.25 -17.03 -13.64
CA ARG A 86 -6.24 -17.74 -14.47
C ARG A 86 -6.24 -17.29 -15.94
N LYS A 87 -6.02 -16.00 -16.22
CA LYS A 87 -5.91 -15.44 -17.57
C LYS A 87 -4.81 -16.10 -18.40
N ASP A 88 -3.67 -16.38 -17.77
CA ASP A 88 -2.46 -16.82 -18.46
C ASP A 88 -2.33 -18.34 -18.44
N LEU A 89 -3.26 -19.06 -17.81
CA LEU A 89 -3.25 -20.52 -17.74
C LEU A 89 -3.21 -21.18 -19.12
N SER A 90 -4.00 -20.69 -20.07
CA SER A 90 -4.04 -21.22 -21.44
C SER A 90 -2.71 -21.01 -22.16
N TRP A 91 -2.11 -19.83 -21.99
CA TRP A 91 -0.82 -19.52 -22.60
C TRP A 91 0.31 -20.33 -21.96
N HIS A 92 0.34 -20.44 -20.64
CA HIS A 92 1.25 -21.31 -19.91
C HIS A 92 1.17 -22.76 -20.40
N GLN A 93 -0.03 -23.34 -20.47
CA GLN A 93 -0.24 -24.70 -20.96
C GLN A 93 0.25 -24.89 -22.41
N SER A 94 0.09 -23.86 -23.23
CA SER A 94 0.41 -23.93 -24.65
C SER A 94 1.88 -23.67 -24.94
N PHE A 95 2.62 -22.91 -24.14
CA PHE A 95 3.97 -22.46 -24.52
C PHE A 95 5.04 -22.68 -23.46
N GLU A 96 4.69 -22.59 -22.18
CA GLU A 96 5.68 -22.60 -21.09
C GLU A 96 5.71 -23.91 -20.30
N CYS A 97 4.61 -24.66 -20.27
CA CYS A 97 4.49 -25.78 -19.35
C CYS A 97 5.51 -26.87 -19.71
N PRO A 98 6.42 -27.24 -18.78
CA PRO A 98 7.41 -28.29 -19.04
C PRO A 98 6.79 -29.68 -19.17
N ARG A 99 5.52 -29.83 -18.77
CA ARG A 99 4.74 -31.07 -18.88
C ARG A 99 3.71 -31.05 -20.02
N ARG A 100 3.82 -30.08 -20.94
CA ARG A 100 2.91 -29.97 -22.10
C ARG A 100 3.00 -31.24 -22.97
N PRO A 101 1.87 -31.86 -23.35
CA PRO A 101 1.83 -32.96 -24.32
C PRO A 101 2.49 -32.52 -25.62
N GLY A 102 3.53 -33.24 -26.05
CA GLY A 102 4.34 -32.91 -27.23
C GLY A 102 5.68 -32.23 -26.93
N ASN A 103 5.97 -31.88 -25.67
CA ASN A 103 7.29 -31.45 -25.23
C ASN A 103 8.05 -32.65 -24.63
N LEU A 104 8.22 -33.72 -25.41
CA LEU A 104 9.22 -34.74 -25.09
C LEU A 104 10.57 -34.19 -25.53
N PRO A 105 11.52 -33.95 -24.62
CA PRO A 105 12.89 -33.69 -25.03
C PRO A 105 13.38 -34.93 -25.79
N PHE A 106 14.01 -34.70 -26.95
CA PHE A 106 14.62 -35.73 -27.82
C PHE A 106 15.77 -36.52 -27.14
N SER A 107 15.93 -36.44 -25.82
CA SER A 107 17.03 -37.04 -25.06
C SER A 107 16.62 -38.13 -24.07
N ALA A 108 15.37 -38.59 -24.05
CA ALA A 108 14.96 -39.73 -23.21
C ALA A 108 14.71 -41.00 -24.04
N VAL A 109 15.78 -41.50 -24.67
CA VAL A 109 15.91 -42.91 -25.03
C VAL A 109 17.09 -43.45 -24.22
N VAL A 110 16.84 -44.54 -23.48
CA VAL A 110 17.72 -45.26 -22.52
C VAL A 110 17.97 -44.44 -21.22
N VAL A 111 17.63 -44.87 -20.01
CA VAL A 111 17.79 -46.18 -19.37
C VAL A 111 16.69 -46.36 -18.32
N ALA A 112 15.95 -47.46 -18.40
CA ALA A 112 15.32 -48.06 -17.23
C ALA A 112 16.39 -48.91 -16.54
N SER A 113 16.67 -48.66 -15.26
CA SER A 113 17.17 -49.66 -14.31
C SER A 113 17.05 -49.13 -12.88
N GLU A 114 16.45 -49.96 -12.04
CA GLU A 114 16.32 -49.83 -10.60
C GLU A 114 17.69 -49.73 -9.89
N GLY A 115 17.70 -49.13 -8.69
CA GLY A 115 18.75 -49.41 -7.71
C GLY A 115 19.25 -48.21 -6.90
N ALA A 116 18.73 -48.11 -5.67
CA ALA A 116 19.42 -47.71 -4.44
C ALA A 116 20.27 -46.40 -4.38
N ARG A 117 19.85 -45.50 -3.47
CA ARG A 117 20.72 -44.59 -2.69
C ARG A 117 21.74 -45.40 -1.84
N PRO A 118 22.82 -44.83 -1.25
CA PRO A 118 23.04 -43.41 -0.90
C PRO A 118 24.48 -42.84 -1.04
N GLY A 119 24.60 -41.51 -0.91
CA GLY A 119 25.65 -40.89 -0.06
C GLY A 119 26.81 -40.15 -0.76
N GLY A 120 26.95 -38.86 -0.43
CA GLY A 120 28.24 -38.24 -0.08
C GLY A 120 28.98 -37.42 -1.16
N GLY A 121 29.15 -36.12 -0.87
CA GLY A 121 30.48 -35.47 -0.86
C GLY A 121 31.02 -34.83 -2.14
N ASP A 122 30.87 -33.50 -2.20
CA ASP A 122 31.84 -32.45 -2.52
C ASP A 122 32.75 -32.45 -3.78
N ASP A 123 32.77 -31.24 -4.34
CA ASP A 123 33.88 -30.47 -4.90
C ASP A 123 34.47 -30.73 -6.30
N SER A 124 34.24 -29.69 -7.12
CA SER A 124 35.24 -28.86 -7.80
C SER A 124 35.63 -29.13 -9.27
N SER A 125 35.55 -28.01 -10.01
CA SER A 125 36.29 -27.65 -11.24
C SER A 125 35.89 -28.34 -12.55
N SER A 126 35.87 -27.71 -13.72
CA SER A 126 36.18 -26.34 -14.17
C SER A 126 35.86 -26.27 -15.69
N GLN A 127 35.97 -25.07 -16.26
CA GLN A 127 36.02 -24.71 -17.70
C GLN A 127 34.67 -24.52 -18.41
N SER A 128 34.48 -23.55 -19.30
CA SER A 128 35.23 -22.36 -19.72
C SER A 128 34.36 -21.71 -20.81
N ARG A 129 34.18 -20.39 -20.81
CA ARG A 129 34.54 -19.53 -21.96
C ARG A 129 34.29 -18.06 -21.65
N ARG A 130 35.38 -17.32 -21.84
CA ARG A 130 35.48 -15.86 -21.93
C ARG A 130 34.58 -15.34 -23.05
N ILE A 131 33.95 -14.20 -22.83
CA ILE A 131 33.53 -13.29 -23.90
C ILE A 131 34.42 -12.05 -23.75
N HIS A 132 35.15 -11.77 -24.84
CA HIS A 132 35.98 -10.58 -24.99
C HIS A 132 35.11 -9.32 -25.10
N SER A 133 35.58 -8.26 -24.45
CA SER A 133 35.27 -6.87 -24.72
C SER A 133 35.87 -6.43 -26.05
N GLU A 134 35.13 -5.66 -26.85
CA GLU A 134 35.72 -4.76 -27.82
C GLU A 134 34.82 -3.52 -28.01
N GLU A 135 35.34 -2.40 -27.54
CA GLU A 135 34.91 -1.04 -27.84
C GLU A 135 35.56 -0.56 -29.16
N ASP A 136 34.99 0.51 -29.70
CA ASP A 136 35.59 1.49 -30.63
C ASP A 136 35.79 1.13 -32.10
N ILE A 137 34.81 1.50 -32.94
CA ILE A 137 35.07 1.91 -34.33
C ILE A 137 34.77 3.39 -34.51
N LYS A 138 35.88 4.13 -34.63
CA LYS A 138 36.01 5.54 -35.00
C LYS A 138 35.23 5.89 -36.27
N ARG A 139 34.38 6.92 -36.17
CA ARG A 139 33.89 7.69 -37.32
C ARG A 139 35.06 8.39 -38.01
N LYS A 140 35.38 7.98 -39.24
CA LYS A 140 36.21 8.76 -40.15
C LYS A 140 35.29 9.30 -41.25
N LYS A 141 34.97 10.59 -41.18
CA LYS A 141 34.42 11.36 -42.30
C LYS A 141 35.52 11.46 -43.36
N THR A 142 35.23 11.01 -44.57
CA THR A 142 36.00 11.37 -45.75
C THR A 142 35.03 11.97 -46.75
N ASP A 143 35.15 13.28 -46.91
CA ASP A 143 34.65 14.01 -48.05
C ASP A 143 35.25 13.42 -49.33
N ARG A 144 34.39 13.03 -50.27
CA ARG A 144 34.73 13.02 -51.70
C ARG A 144 33.52 13.49 -52.50
N SER A 145 33.50 14.79 -52.72
CA SER A 145 33.00 15.39 -53.94
C SER A 145 33.78 14.82 -55.12
N SER A 146 33.10 14.15 -56.04
CA SER A 146 33.61 13.88 -57.37
C SER A 146 32.44 13.93 -58.33
N THR A 147 32.50 14.97 -59.16
CA THR A 147 31.65 15.34 -60.27
C THR A 147 31.32 14.14 -61.19
N PRO A 148 30.13 14.10 -61.81
CA PRO A 148 29.78 13.04 -62.75
C PRO A 148 30.71 13.10 -63.96
N GLN A 149 31.36 11.98 -64.27
CA GLN A 149 32.17 11.85 -65.47
C GLN A 149 31.22 11.80 -66.68
N SER A 150 31.37 12.79 -67.55
CA SER A 150 30.68 12.93 -68.83
C SER A 150 30.83 11.65 -69.65
N CYS A 151 29.71 11.08 -70.11
CA CYS A 151 29.69 9.96 -71.04
C CYS A 151 30.39 10.37 -72.36
N PRO A 152 31.26 9.52 -72.93
CA PRO A 152 31.76 9.76 -74.28
C PRO A 152 30.58 9.62 -75.25
N SER A 153 30.32 10.71 -75.95
CA SER A 153 29.46 10.79 -77.10
C SER A 153 29.92 9.84 -78.20
N ALA A 154 28.94 9.21 -78.86
CA ALA A 154 28.95 8.94 -80.28
C ALA A 154 29.95 7.90 -80.81
N GLU A 155 29.81 6.62 -80.44
CA GLU A 155 30.10 5.51 -81.37
C GLU A 155 29.54 4.15 -80.89
N GLU A 156 28.23 4.04 -80.70
CA GLU A 156 27.62 2.71 -80.52
C GLU A 156 26.27 2.59 -81.25
N LYS A 157 26.28 3.03 -82.50
CA LYS A 157 25.30 2.60 -83.51
C LYS A 157 25.86 1.40 -84.28
N ARG A 158 26.02 0.24 -83.63
CA ARG A 158 26.21 -1.05 -84.31
C ARG A 158 26.11 -2.20 -83.31
N MET A 159 24.87 -2.65 -83.08
CA MET A 159 24.43 -4.04 -82.99
C MET A 159 23.03 -4.08 -82.36
N VAL A 160 22.06 -3.47 -83.04
CA VAL A 160 20.68 -4.00 -82.98
C VAL A 160 20.59 -5.00 -84.12
N GLY A 161 21.36 -6.08 -83.99
CA GLY A 161 21.13 -7.29 -84.77
C GLY A 161 19.86 -7.92 -84.22
N SER A 162 18.92 -8.22 -85.12
CA SER A 162 17.71 -9.00 -84.88
C SER A 162 17.91 -10.04 -83.75
N TRP A 163 17.19 -9.83 -82.64
CA TRP A 163 17.05 -10.83 -81.57
C TRP A 163 16.18 -12.03 -82.01
N ASP A 164 15.65 -12.02 -83.24
CA ASP A 164 14.80 -13.07 -83.79
C ASP A 164 15.61 -14.25 -84.37
N LYS A 165 16.95 -14.19 -84.37
CA LYS A 165 17.76 -15.38 -84.61
C LYS A 165 17.87 -16.18 -83.31
N PRO A 166 17.38 -17.43 -83.26
CA PRO A 166 17.40 -18.22 -82.05
C PRO A 166 18.85 -18.38 -81.56
N LEU A 167 19.09 -18.08 -80.28
CA LEU A 167 20.39 -18.26 -79.61
C LEU A 167 21.00 -19.66 -79.80
N CYS A 168 20.18 -20.63 -80.20
CA CYS A 168 20.57 -22.00 -80.52
C CYS A 168 21.55 -22.11 -81.70
N ASP A 169 21.63 -21.10 -82.59
CA ASP A 169 22.51 -21.15 -83.77
C ASP A 169 23.93 -20.64 -83.48
N GLN A 170 24.19 -20.03 -82.32
CA GLN A 170 25.48 -19.39 -81.97
C GLN A 170 26.22 -20.01 -80.78
N LEU A 171 25.51 -20.72 -79.91
CA LEU A 171 26.08 -21.44 -78.77
C LEU A 171 25.57 -22.87 -78.81
N GLY A 172 26.43 -23.84 -78.52
CA GLY A 172 25.99 -25.21 -78.35
C GLY A 172 24.96 -25.32 -77.21
N ILE A 173 24.20 -26.41 -77.24
CA ILE A 173 23.19 -26.72 -76.22
C ILE A 173 23.84 -26.80 -74.83
N GLU A 174 25.11 -27.19 -74.76
CA GLU A 174 25.87 -27.29 -73.50
C GLU A 174 26.26 -25.92 -72.93
N GLU A 175 26.75 -24.98 -73.76
CA GLU A 175 27.08 -23.63 -73.30
C GLU A 175 25.84 -22.85 -72.87
N SER A 176 24.73 -22.99 -73.60
CA SER A 176 23.46 -22.36 -73.21
C SER A 176 22.93 -22.92 -71.88
N ALA A 177 22.96 -24.24 -71.69
CA ALA A 177 22.57 -24.88 -70.42
C ALA A 177 23.47 -24.47 -69.24
N PHE A 178 24.76 -24.20 -69.46
CA PHE A 178 25.65 -23.64 -68.46
C PHE A 178 25.25 -22.20 -68.07
N LEU A 179 25.01 -21.32 -69.06
CA LEU A 179 24.59 -19.94 -68.80
C LEU A 179 23.25 -19.86 -68.06
N PHE A 180 22.28 -20.72 -68.39
CA PHE A 180 21.02 -20.78 -67.65
C PHE A 180 21.20 -21.22 -66.19
N ARG A 181 22.12 -22.15 -65.91
CA ARG A 181 22.45 -22.54 -64.53
C ARG A 181 23.08 -21.38 -63.77
N LEU A 182 24.06 -20.70 -64.35
CA LEU A 182 24.70 -19.54 -63.75
C LEU A 182 23.69 -18.41 -63.48
N PHE A 183 22.81 -18.12 -64.44
CA PHE A 183 21.77 -17.11 -64.29
C PHE A 183 20.78 -17.49 -63.18
N LYS A 184 20.38 -18.76 -63.11
CA LYS A 184 19.51 -19.26 -62.05
C LYS A 184 20.15 -19.12 -60.67
N GLU A 185 21.43 -19.47 -60.52
CA GLU A 185 22.19 -19.31 -59.27
C GLU A 185 22.25 -17.83 -58.87
N ARG A 186 22.55 -16.93 -59.81
CA ARG A 186 22.59 -15.49 -59.54
C ARG A 186 21.24 -14.92 -59.15
N LEU A 187 20.15 -15.38 -59.77
CA LEU A 187 18.79 -15.01 -59.38
C LEU A 187 18.43 -15.50 -57.97
N GLN A 188 18.88 -16.71 -57.59
CA GLN A 188 18.65 -17.24 -56.26
C GLN A 188 19.40 -16.44 -55.18
N GLU A 189 20.66 -16.08 -55.45
CA GLU A 189 21.46 -15.21 -54.59
C GLU A 189 20.79 -13.83 -54.44
N LEU A 190 20.41 -13.20 -55.56
CA LEU A 190 19.74 -11.90 -55.53
C LEU A 190 18.40 -11.95 -54.76
N ASN A 191 17.63 -13.03 -54.91
CA ASN A 191 16.39 -13.20 -54.16
C ASN A 191 16.65 -13.35 -52.65
N PHE A 192 17.72 -14.05 -52.26
CA PHE A 192 18.13 -14.14 -50.86
C PHE A 192 18.55 -12.77 -50.30
N ASP A 193 19.33 -12.01 -51.05
CA ASP A 193 19.77 -10.67 -50.65
C ASP A 193 18.58 -9.71 -50.50
N VAL A 194 17.64 -9.72 -51.44
CA VAL A 194 16.41 -8.90 -51.37
C VAL A 194 15.59 -9.25 -50.12
N GLU A 195 15.41 -10.52 -49.81
CA GLU A 195 14.68 -10.93 -48.61
C GLU A 195 15.42 -10.57 -47.32
N THR A 196 16.76 -10.59 -47.33
CA THR A 196 17.58 -10.14 -46.21
C THR A 196 17.44 -8.65 -45.99
N ILE A 197 17.60 -7.84 -47.05
CA ILE A 197 17.43 -6.39 -47.01
C ILE A 197 16.02 -6.00 -46.52
N LYS A 198 14.97 -6.71 -46.95
CA LYS A 198 13.61 -6.49 -46.47
C LYS A 198 13.47 -6.72 -44.96
N ARG A 199 14.08 -7.79 -44.43
CA ARG A 199 14.09 -8.06 -42.98
C ARG A 199 14.86 -6.99 -42.23
N ASP A 200 16.05 -6.62 -42.70
CA ASP A 200 16.90 -5.62 -42.06
C ASP A 200 16.23 -4.24 -42.05
N THR A 201 15.58 -3.86 -43.14
CA THR A 201 14.80 -2.62 -43.22
C THR A 201 13.64 -2.62 -42.22
N ARG A 202 12.94 -3.74 -42.07
CA ARG A 202 11.87 -3.87 -41.08
C ARG A 202 12.40 -3.78 -39.65
N VAL A 203 13.54 -4.40 -39.36
CA VAL A 203 14.18 -4.31 -38.04
C VAL A 203 14.59 -2.87 -37.75
N ALA A 204 15.25 -2.19 -38.69
CA ALA A 204 15.65 -0.80 -38.54
C ALA A 204 14.46 0.13 -38.25
N ASN A 205 13.34 -0.05 -38.97
CA ASN A 205 12.12 0.73 -38.73
C ASN A 205 11.54 0.49 -37.33
N LEU A 206 11.51 -0.77 -36.87
CA LEU A 206 11.03 -1.10 -35.52
C LEU A 206 11.97 -0.56 -34.43
N GLU A 207 13.27 -0.56 -34.66
CA GLU A 207 14.25 0.06 -33.77
C GLU A 207 14.05 1.57 -33.67
N ASP A 208 13.75 2.24 -34.79
CA ASP A 208 13.40 3.66 -34.82
C ASP A 208 12.12 3.96 -34.03
N GLU A 209 11.06 3.18 -34.24
CA GLU A 209 9.81 3.30 -33.49
C GLU A 209 10.03 3.10 -31.98
N MET A 210 10.82 2.08 -31.61
CA MET A 210 11.14 1.80 -30.20
C MET A 210 11.96 2.93 -29.58
N ARG A 211 12.93 3.49 -30.32
CA ARG A 211 13.70 4.66 -29.86
C ARG A 211 12.81 5.87 -29.64
N GLU A 212 11.83 6.11 -30.51
CA GLU A 212 10.93 7.25 -30.35
C GLU A 212 9.96 7.07 -29.17
N LEU A 213 9.44 5.86 -28.97
CA LEU A 213 8.64 5.54 -27.79
C LEU A 213 9.42 5.71 -26.48
N LEU A 214 10.71 5.35 -26.46
CA LEU A 214 11.57 5.58 -25.30
C LEU A 214 11.74 7.08 -25.01
N ARG A 215 11.99 7.90 -26.04
CA ARG A 215 12.07 9.36 -25.88
C ARG A 215 10.76 9.97 -25.38
N GLU A 216 9.62 9.48 -25.86
CA GLU A 216 8.31 9.92 -25.36
C GLU A 216 8.15 9.60 -23.87
N LYS A 217 8.53 8.40 -23.45
CA LYS A 217 8.43 7.99 -22.05
C LYS A 217 9.40 8.74 -21.15
N GLU A 218 10.60 9.04 -21.63
CA GLU A 218 11.55 9.90 -20.92
C GLU A 218 10.98 11.31 -20.70
N ARG A 219 10.35 11.91 -21.72
CA ARG A 219 9.66 13.21 -21.61
C ARG A 219 8.48 13.16 -20.64
N GLU A 220 7.71 12.07 -20.63
CA GLU A 220 6.61 11.87 -19.68
C GLU A 220 7.11 11.75 -18.22
N ILE A 221 8.21 11.01 -18.01
CA ILE A 221 8.87 10.88 -16.71
C ILE A 221 9.36 12.25 -16.21
N GLU A 222 10.00 13.04 -17.07
CA GLU A 222 10.48 14.38 -16.70
C GLU A 222 9.33 15.31 -16.30
N LYS A 223 8.21 15.26 -17.03
CA LYS A 223 6.99 16.01 -16.69
C LYS A 223 6.38 15.56 -15.36
N LEU A 224 6.46 14.28 -15.02
CA LEU A 224 6.02 13.78 -13.72
C LEU A 224 6.96 14.23 -12.60
N HIS A 225 8.28 14.19 -12.81
CA HIS A 225 9.26 14.69 -11.84
C HIS A 225 9.11 16.19 -11.55
N LEU A 226 8.77 17.00 -12.55
CA LEU A 226 8.45 18.42 -12.34
C LEU A 226 7.23 18.60 -11.44
N ARG A 227 6.14 17.89 -11.72
CA ARG A 227 4.91 17.94 -10.90
C ARG A 227 5.13 17.48 -9.46
N VAL A 228 5.93 16.44 -9.25
CA VAL A 228 6.29 15.99 -7.89
C VAL A 228 7.07 17.08 -7.15
N ARG A 229 8.05 17.72 -7.80
CA ARG A 229 8.81 18.82 -7.19
C ARG A 229 7.91 20.01 -6.82
N GLU A 230 6.96 20.37 -7.66
CA GLU A 230 5.97 21.43 -7.37
C GLU A 230 5.10 21.07 -6.15
N GLN A 231 4.68 19.81 -6.05
CA GLN A 231 3.93 19.31 -4.90
C GLN A 231 4.78 19.33 -3.63
N ASP A 232 6.05 18.94 -3.69
CA ASP A 232 6.97 18.98 -2.54
C ASP A 232 7.14 20.40 -1.99
N VAL A 233 7.31 21.39 -2.88
CA VAL A 233 7.37 22.81 -2.47
C VAL A 233 6.09 23.25 -1.78
N THR A 234 4.93 22.83 -2.30
CA THR A 234 3.62 23.17 -1.70
C THR A 234 3.46 22.50 -0.33
N ILE A 235 3.85 21.24 -0.19
CA ILE A 235 3.83 20.51 1.09
C ILE A 235 4.72 21.20 2.12
N GLU A 236 5.91 21.64 1.72
CA GLU A 236 6.84 22.31 2.62
C GLU A 236 6.31 23.68 3.08
N ALA A 237 5.70 24.44 2.17
CA ALA A 237 5.02 25.69 2.52
C ALA A 237 3.90 25.45 3.54
N MET A 238 3.01 24.47 3.30
CA MET A 238 1.93 24.13 4.24
C MET A 238 2.44 23.64 5.59
N ARG A 239 3.57 22.92 5.64
CA ARG A 239 4.21 22.50 6.90
C ARG A 239 4.72 23.69 7.70
N SER A 240 5.38 24.65 7.04
CA SER A 240 5.87 25.88 7.67
C SER A 240 4.71 26.73 8.24
N GLU A 241 3.61 26.85 7.49
CA GLU A 241 2.39 27.51 7.98
C GLU A 241 1.79 26.80 9.20
N LEU A 242 1.72 25.47 9.16
CA LEU A 242 1.23 24.67 10.28
C LEU A 242 2.08 24.84 11.54
N ASP A 243 3.41 24.85 11.40
CA ASP A 243 4.33 25.07 12.51
C ASP A 243 4.16 26.48 13.11
N THR A 244 3.98 27.49 12.25
CA THR A 244 3.69 28.86 12.69
C THR A 244 2.36 28.94 13.45
N CYS A 245 1.29 28.29 12.96
CA CYS A 245 0.03 28.23 13.69
C CYS A 245 0.17 27.51 15.03
N LYS A 246 0.97 26.45 15.08
CA LYS A 246 1.22 25.67 16.30
C LYS A 246 1.98 26.48 17.35
N THR A 247 3.00 27.25 16.96
CA THR A 247 3.72 28.13 17.89
C THR A 247 2.81 29.21 18.46
N LEU A 248 2.02 29.88 17.60
CA LEU A 248 1.05 30.89 18.02
C LEU A 248 0.00 30.33 18.99
N CYS A 249 -0.53 29.13 18.70
CA CYS A 249 -1.50 28.48 19.59
C CYS A 249 -0.88 28.15 20.95
N ASN A 250 0.36 27.65 20.98
CA ASN A 250 1.06 27.34 22.23
C ASN A 250 1.34 28.60 23.07
N GLU A 251 1.72 29.71 22.42
CA GLU A 251 1.89 31.00 23.08
C GLU A 251 0.58 31.49 23.71
N GLN A 252 -0.52 31.46 22.95
CA GLN A 252 -1.86 31.82 23.46
C GLN A 252 -2.28 30.94 24.65
N VAL A 253 -2.08 29.63 24.57
CA VAL A 253 -2.38 28.70 25.68
C VAL A 253 -1.52 29.00 26.91
N SER A 254 -0.24 29.30 26.71
CA SER A 254 0.66 29.73 27.79
C SER A 254 0.15 30.99 28.47
N ASP A 255 -0.25 32.00 27.70
CA ASP A 255 -0.72 33.28 28.26
C ASP A 255 -2.07 33.14 28.96
N LEU A 256 -3.00 32.35 28.40
CA LEU A 256 -4.25 32.03 29.09
C LEU A 256 -4.01 31.29 30.41
N ARG A 257 -3.04 30.38 30.48
CA ARG A 257 -2.65 29.72 31.74
C ARG A 257 -2.11 30.72 32.76
N LYS A 258 -1.25 31.66 32.34
CA LYS A 258 -0.76 32.72 33.24
C LYS A 258 -1.90 33.58 33.78
N GLN A 259 -2.85 33.97 32.92
CA GLN A 259 -4.02 34.73 33.33
C GLN A 259 -4.89 33.95 34.32
N LEU A 260 -5.11 32.66 34.08
CA LEU A 260 -5.86 31.79 34.98
C LEU A 260 -5.20 31.70 36.37
N GLU A 261 -3.89 31.51 36.44
CA GLU A 261 -3.15 31.46 37.71
C GLU A 261 -3.18 32.82 38.43
N ALA A 262 -3.13 33.93 37.71
CA ALA A 262 -3.27 35.26 38.31
C ALA A 262 -4.67 35.48 38.92
N VAL A 263 -5.74 35.07 38.21
CA VAL A 263 -7.12 35.12 38.71
C VAL A 263 -7.30 34.20 39.91
N LYS A 264 -6.72 33.00 39.86
CA LYS A 264 -6.75 32.05 40.98
C LYS A 264 -6.07 32.63 42.22
N GLY A 265 -4.87 33.20 42.07
CA GLY A 265 -4.16 33.83 43.18
C GLY A 265 -4.90 35.03 43.79
N SER A 266 -5.59 35.84 42.96
CA SER A 266 -6.42 36.95 43.48
C SER A 266 -7.66 36.44 44.23
N PHE A 267 -8.28 35.37 43.73
CA PHE A 267 -9.39 34.70 44.41
C PHE A 267 -8.96 34.10 45.76
N ASP A 268 -7.84 33.39 45.81
CA ASP A 268 -7.29 32.81 47.05
C ASP A 268 -7.01 33.91 48.08
N THR A 269 -6.42 35.04 47.64
CA THR A 269 -6.19 36.22 48.50
C THR A 269 -7.50 36.79 49.05
N ALA A 270 -8.55 36.86 48.23
CA ALA A 270 -9.86 37.34 48.66
C ALA A 270 -10.51 36.38 49.66
N VAL A 271 -10.44 35.07 49.41
CA VAL A 271 -10.96 34.02 50.31
C VAL A 271 -10.24 34.05 51.65
N ASP A 272 -8.91 34.20 51.66
CA ASP A 272 -8.12 34.34 52.89
C ASP A 272 -8.48 35.62 53.65
N GLY A 273 -8.72 36.73 52.92
CA GLY A 273 -9.24 37.97 53.47
C GLY A 273 -10.57 37.79 54.19
N PHE A 274 -11.56 37.14 53.54
CA PHE A 274 -12.85 36.85 54.15
C PHE A 274 -12.74 35.90 55.34
N ARG A 275 -11.90 34.86 55.25
CA ARG A 275 -11.66 33.92 56.35
C ARG A 275 -11.11 34.65 57.57
N LYS A 276 -10.18 35.58 57.36
CA LYS A 276 -9.62 36.41 58.44
C LYS A 276 -10.69 37.31 59.06
N GLN A 277 -11.46 38.03 58.25
CA GLN A 277 -12.56 38.89 58.73
C GLN A 277 -13.60 38.10 59.54
N LEU A 278 -13.95 36.89 59.10
CA LEU A 278 -14.86 36.01 59.84
C LEU A 278 -14.25 35.60 61.19
N GLY A 279 -12.98 35.19 61.21
CA GLY A 279 -12.29 34.83 62.44
C GLY A 279 -12.16 35.99 63.43
N ASP A 280 -11.90 37.21 62.93
CA ASP A 280 -11.84 38.42 63.75
C ASP A 280 -13.23 38.76 64.33
N ARG A 281 -14.29 38.70 63.52
CA ARG A 281 -15.67 38.95 63.96
C ARG A 281 -16.17 37.89 64.95
N GLU A 282 -15.80 36.63 64.76
CA GLU A 282 -16.08 35.56 65.74
C GLU A 282 -15.37 35.84 67.07
N ARG A 283 -14.11 36.29 67.03
CA ARG A 283 -13.36 36.65 68.24
C ARG A 283 -13.97 37.84 68.97
N GLU A 284 -14.50 38.83 68.25
CA GLU A 284 -15.21 39.99 68.84
C GLU A 284 -16.55 39.61 69.47
N THR A 285 -17.32 38.72 68.84
CA THR A 285 -18.67 38.34 69.29
C THR A 285 -18.66 37.25 70.36
N ARG A 286 -17.61 36.42 70.45
CA ARG A 286 -17.50 35.32 71.40
C ARG A 286 -17.55 35.74 72.88
N PRO A 287 -16.87 36.80 73.34
CA PRO A 287 -17.00 37.31 74.72
C PRO A 287 -18.44 37.71 75.02
N PHE A 288 -19.07 38.46 74.13
CA PHE A 288 -20.47 38.88 74.28
C PHE A 288 -21.42 37.68 74.39
N MET A 289 -21.25 36.67 73.52
CA MET A 289 -22.05 35.43 73.60
C MET A 289 -21.79 34.66 74.90
N THR A 290 -20.57 34.71 75.43
CA THR A 290 -20.21 34.07 76.71
C THR A 290 -20.84 34.80 77.88
N GLU A 291 -20.77 36.13 77.91
CA GLU A 291 -21.44 36.97 78.92
C GLU A 291 -22.95 36.78 78.89
N MET A 292 -23.56 36.76 77.71
CA MET A 292 -25.00 36.52 77.56
C MET A 292 -25.40 35.14 78.08
N ARG A 293 -24.55 34.11 77.91
CA ARG A 293 -24.77 32.78 78.48
C ARG A 293 -24.67 32.81 80.01
N LEU A 294 -23.63 33.43 80.57
CA LEU A 294 -23.50 33.60 82.03
C LEU A 294 -24.67 34.37 82.63
N PHE A 295 -25.13 35.42 81.96
CA PHE A 295 -26.30 36.19 82.38
C PHE A 295 -27.57 35.33 82.36
N LYS A 296 -27.77 34.54 81.29
CA LYS A 296 -28.88 33.60 81.21
C LYS A 296 -28.86 32.60 82.37
N ASP A 297 -27.69 32.03 82.68
CA ASP A 297 -27.52 31.07 83.77
C ASP A 297 -27.76 31.73 85.15
N TYR A 298 -27.32 32.97 85.33
CA TYR A 298 -27.60 33.76 86.54
C TYR A 298 -29.10 34.00 86.74
N VAL A 299 -29.82 34.43 85.69
CA VAL A 299 -31.28 34.64 85.76
C VAL A 299 -32.00 33.32 86.07
N ALA A 300 -31.60 32.22 85.45
CA ALA A 300 -32.18 30.90 85.72
C ALA A 300 -32.01 30.49 87.19
N SER A 301 -30.80 30.66 87.75
CA SER A 301 -30.52 30.36 89.16
C SER A 301 -31.33 31.24 90.12
N MET A 302 -31.47 32.54 89.80
CA MET A 302 -32.28 33.45 90.61
C MET A 302 -33.77 33.06 90.61
N MET A 303 -34.29 32.60 89.46
CA MET A 303 -35.66 32.07 89.36
C MET A 303 -35.86 30.79 90.18
N GLU A 304 -34.91 29.86 90.19
CA GLU A 304 -34.96 28.66 91.06
C GLU A 304 -35.02 29.03 92.55
N VAL A 305 -34.25 30.04 92.97
CA VAL A 305 -34.27 30.53 94.36
C VAL A 305 -35.63 31.15 94.70
N LEU A 306 -36.20 31.93 93.78
CA LEU A 306 -37.54 32.52 93.94
C LEU A 306 -38.63 31.46 94.03
N GLU A 307 -38.61 30.45 93.16
CA GLU A 307 -39.54 29.32 93.25
C GLU A 307 -39.39 28.57 94.58
N SER A 308 -38.15 28.30 95.01
CA SER A 308 -37.88 27.63 96.29
C SER A 308 -38.34 28.45 97.51
N THR A 309 -38.21 29.79 97.46
CA THR A 309 -38.68 30.68 98.53
C THR A 309 -40.19 30.86 98.52
N MET A 310 -40.85 30.91 97.36
CA MET A 310 -42.30 30.91 97.26
C MET A 310 -42.93 29.61 97.78
N VAL A 311 -42.28 28.45 97.55
CA VAL A 311 -42.69 27.16 98.14
C VAL A 311 -42.52 27.16 99.67
N ARG A 312 -41.58 27.93 100.23
CA ARG A 312 -41.39 28.07 101.70
C ARG A 312 -42.32 29.11 102.36
N ILE A 313 -42.89 30.05 101.60
CA ILE A 313 -43.75 31.13 102.13
C ILE A 313 -45.25 30.84 101.91
N SER A 314 -45.62 29.79 101.17
CA SER A 314 -46.97 29.23 101.23
C SER A 314 -47.06 28.18 102.36
N PRO A 315 -47.60 28.52 103.55
CA PRO A 315 -48.10 27.49 104.43
C PRO A 315 -49.31 26.83 103.76
N GLU A 316 -49.39 25.52 103.91
CA GLU A 316 -50.57 24.73 103.61
C GLU A 316 -51.85 25.43 104.07
N MET A 317 -52.67 25.87 103.12
CA MET A 317 -54.12 25.75 103.27
C MET A 317 -54.56 24.58 102.40
N SER A 318 -54.73 23.44 103.07
CA SER A 318 -55.42 22.28 102.55
C SER A 318 -56.85 22.66 102.19
N LEU A 319 -57.24 22.53 100.93
CA LEU A 319 -58.63 22.29 100.54
C LEU A 319 -58.66 21.24 99.42
N THR A 320 -59.49 20.24 99.68
CA THR A 320 -59.63 18.94 99.01
C THR A 320 -60.55 18.96 97.79
N LEU A 321 -60.15 18.16 96.78
CA LEU A 321 -60.95 17.35 95.82
C LEU A 321 -61.78 18.05 94.72
N PRO A 322 -62.21 17.33 93.64
CA PRO A 322 -61.68 16.09 93.00
C PRO A 322 -61.54 16.17 91.46
N GLU A 323 -60.95 15.10 90.90
CA GLU A 323 -61.11 14.46 89.57
C GLU A 323 -61.67 15.27 88.37
N GLU A 324 -60.94 15.25 87.23
CA GLU A 324 -61.43 14.58 85.99
C GLU A 324 -60.38 14.53 84.86
N SER A 325 -60.15 13.31 84.38
CA SER A 325 -59.92 12.86 82.99
C SER A 325 -59.03 13.65 81.99
N THR A 326 -57.94 12.97 81.60
CA THR A 326 -57.33 12.85 80.25
C THR A 326 -58.30 13.06 79.06
N PRO A 327 -57.86 13.53 77.85
CA PRO A 327 -57.01 12.71 76.98
C PRO A 327 -56.04 13.38 75.98
N ASN A 328 -55.12 12.52 75.51
CA ASN A 328 -54.45 12.46 74.21
C ASN A 328 -54.99 13.34 73.06
N THR A 329 -54.08 13.88 72.25
CA THR A 329 -53.87 13.59 70.79
C THR A 329 -52.73 14.49 70.29
N ALA A 330 -51.60 13.97 69.78
CA ALA A 330 -51.35 13.51 68.41
C ALA A 330 -51.42 14.61 67.34
N SER A 331 -50.27 15.18 66.96
CA SER A 331 -49.68 15.19 65.59
C SER A 331 -48.38 15.98 65.56
#